data_AF-A0A835YC17-F1
#
_entry.id   AF-A0A835YC17-F1
#
_cell.length_a   1.000
_cell.length_b   1.000
_cell.length_c   1.000
_cell.angle_alpha   90.00
_cell.angle_beta   90.00
_cell.angle_gamma   90.00
#
_symmetry.space_group_name_H-M   'P 1'
#
loop_
_entity.id
_entity.type
_entity.pdbx_description
1 polymer ?
#
loop_
_entity_poly.entity_id
_entity_poly.type
_entity_poly.pdbx_seq_one_letter_code
_entity_poly.pdbx_strand_id
1 'polypeptide(L)'
;MLAWNIMQAGYYHFVVILQTPELCERAMKAWPELGGCVWSSYEMGSHPKGLLDRYVFMSRAARLGYNVFLTDSDTIFLNDIYLALKSPPLREAALISHRDTGNGWLNVGTMYIQNARPDGPAVYAIAEALDRLERWHDAQAEMAARGRFHSCWEQMQVADTVFSVIVGRPIAYNCWNDERNETLPA
;
A
#
# COMPACT_ATOMS: atom_id res chain seq x y z
N MET A 1 -15.73 5.72 10.61
CA MET A 1 -16.66 4.66 10.16
C MET A 1 -15.93 3.34 9.98
N LEU A 2 -14.81 3.30 9.23
CA LEU A 2 -13.98 2.10 9.07
C LEU A 2 -13.57 1.44 10.41
N ALA A 3 -12.98 2.18 11.34
CA ALA A 3 -12.51 1.64 12.62
C ALA A 3 -13.60 0.88 13.41
N TRP A 4 -14.81 1.43 13.44
CA TRP A 4 -15.95 0.75 14.03
C TRP A 4 -16.34 -0.51 13.25
N ASN A 5 -16.37 -0.41 11.92
CA ASN A 5 -16.72 -1.53 11.05
C ASN A 5 -15.74 -2.70 11.17
N ILE A 6 -14.42 -2.47 11.25
CA ILE A 6 -13.44 -3.54 11.44
C ILE A 6 -13.58 -4.22 12.80
N MET A 7 -13.90 -3.46 13.87
CA MET A 7 -14.19 -4.04 15.18
C MET A 7 -15.45 -4.90 15.17
N GLN A 8 -16.51 -4.45 14.48
CA GLN A 8 -17.75 -5.24 14.32
C GLN A 8 -17.50 -6.51 13.50
N ALA A 9 -16.57 -6.47 12.55
CA ALA A 9 -16.12 -7.64 11.80
C ALA A 9 -15.17 -8.56 12.61
N GLY A 10 -14.84 -8.21 13.86
CA GLY A 10 -14.03 -9.03 14.77
C GLY A 10 -12.52 -8.74 14.75
N TYR A 11 -12.07 -7.66 14.09
CA TYR A 11 -10.66 -7.26 14.08
C TYR A 11 -10.36 -6.26 15.19
N TYR A 12 -9.51 -6.65 16.13
CA TYR A 12 -9.12 -5.81 17.27
C TYR A 12 -7.64 -5.41 17.26
N HIS A 13 -6.82 -6.00 16.37
CA HIS A 13 -5.41 -5.68 16.22
C HIS A 13 -5.20 -4.89 14.94
N PHE A 14 -5.47 -3.59 15.00
CA PHE A 14 -5.24 -2.68 13.90
C PHE A 14 -4.60 -1.39 14.40
N VAL A 15 -3.95 -0.67 13.49
CA VAL A 15 -3.49 0.69 13.71
C VAL A 15 -3.99 1.55 12.57
N VAL A 16 -4.31 2.81 12.87
CA VAL A 16 -4.62 3.78 11.83
C VAL A 16 -3.39 4.61 11.55
N ILE A 17 -3.10 4.83 10.27
CA ILE A 17 -1.98 5.67 9.82
C ILE A 17 -2.52 7.05 9.52
N LEU A 18 -2.04 8.08 10.22
CA LEU A 18 -2.40 9.47 9.97
C LEU A 18 -1.15 10.29 9.66
N GLN A 19 -1.35 11.44 8.99
CA GLN A 19 -0.27 12.22 8.42
C GLN A 19 0.63 12.89 9.47
N THR A 20 0.07 13.27 10.63
CA THR A 20 0.76 14.06 11.65
C THR A 20 0.48 13.52 13.07
N PRO A 21 1.37 13.78 14.04
CA PRO A 21 1.13 13.40 15.44
C PRO A 21 -0.14 14.03 16.01
N GLU A 22 -0.43 15.29 15.68
CA GLU A 22 -1.62 16.00 16.18
C GLU A 22 -2.91 15.37 15.67
N LEU A 23 -2.92 14.89 14.42
CA LEU A 23 -4.06 14.13 13.88
C LEU A 23 -4.22 12.80 14.62
N CYS A 24 -3.13 12.11 14.95
CA CYS A 24 -3.18 10.92 15.78
C CYS A 24 -3.74 11.19 17.18
N GLU A 25 -3.25 12.22 17.88
CA GLU A 25 -3.76 12.59 19.20
C GLU A 25 -5.25 12.92 19.16
N ARG A 26 -5.68 13.69 18.16
CA ARG A 26 -7.10 14.02 17.95
C ARG A 26 -7.94 12.77 17.68
N ALA A 27 -7.46 11.86 16.84
CA ALA A 27 -8.16 10.63 16.51
C ALA A 27 -8.30 9.71 17.73
N MET A 28 -7.22 9.50 18.49
CA MET A 28 -7.24 8.69 19.71
C MET A 28 -8.12 9.30 20.80
N LYS A 29 -8.21 10.63 20.87
CA LYS A 29 -9.13 11.32 21.80
C LYS A 29 -10.60 11.20 21.36
N ALA A 30 -10.86 11.27 20.07
CA ALA A 30 -12.21 11.15 19.51
C ALA A 30 -12.73 9.71 19.50
N TRP A 31 -11.83 8.75 19.33
CA TRP A 31 -12.11 7.31 19.23
C TRP A 31 -11.10 6.51 20.06
N PRO A 32 -11.28 6.43 21.39
CA PRO A 32 -10.38 5.69 22.28
C PRO A 32 -10.24 4.20 21.93
N GLU A 33 -11.21 3.65 21.20
CA GLU A 33 -11.26 2.25 20.78
C GLU A 33 -10.32 1.92 19.61
N LEU A 34 -9.66 2.91 19.00
CA LEU A 34 -8.81 2.75 17.81
C LEU A 34 -7.63 1.78 17.94
N GLY A 35 -7.31 1.29 19.14
CA GLY A 35 -6.22 0.33 19.40
C GLY A 35 -4.82 0.93 19.25
N GLY A 36 -4.61 1.85 18.30
CA GLY A 36 -3.41 2.64 18.12
C GLY A 36 -3.48 3.54 16.88
N CYS A 37 -2.70 4.62 16.90
CA CYS A 37 -2.45 5.47 15.75
C CYS A 37 -0.95 5.60 15.53
N VAL A 38 -0.53 5.52 14.27
CA VAL A 38 0.87 5.69 13.86
C VAL A 38 0.97 6.81 12.84
N TRP A 39 2.11 7.49 12.86
CA TRP A 39 2.46 8.55 11.94
C TRP A 39 3.97 8.48 11.66
N SER A 40 4.42 9.24 10.68
CA SER A 40 5.83 9.26 10.27
C SER A 40 6.32 10.70 10.17
N SER A 41 7.44 11.01 10.83
CA SER A 41 8.17 12.28 10.65
C SER A 41 9.00 12.32 9.37
N TYR A 42 9.08 11.21 8.64
CA TYR A 42 9.84 11.13 7.41
C TYR A 42 9.16 11.98 6.34
N GLU A 43 9.90 12.96 5.81
CA GLU A 43 9.44 13.77 4.69
C GLU A 43 9.76 13.03 3.39
N MET A 44 8.76 12.35 2.84
CA MET A 44 8.80 11.88 1.46
C MET A 44 8.43 13.05 0.57
N GLY A 45 9.25 13.33 -0.43
CA GLY A 45 8.90 14.37 -1.38
C GLY A 45 7.65 14.02 -2.21
N SER A 46 7.29 12.74 -2.33
CA SER A 46 6.10 12.30 -3.05
C SER A 46 4.80 12.83 -2.41
N HIS A 47 3.89 13.35 -3.23
CA HIS A 47 2.52 13.65 -2.82
C HIS A 47 1.53 12.68 -3.45
N PRO A 48 0.57 12.14 -2.67
CA PRO A 48 0.33 12.40 -1.24
C PRO A 48 1.12 11.45 -0.30
N LYS A 49 1.84 12.04 0.67
CA LYS A 49 2.70 11.38 1.69
C LYS A 49 2.06 10.16 2.38
N GLY A 50 0.78 10.27 2.76
CA GLY A 50 0.08 9.21 3.48
C GLY A 50 -0.06 7.89 2.70
N LEU A 51 -0.07 7.96 1.36
CA LEU A 51 -0.14 6.77 0.52
C LEU A 51 1.18 5.99 0.46
N LEU A 52 2.32 6.61 0.79
CA LEU A 52 3.59 5.91 0.92
C LEU A 52 3.84 5.41 2.35
N ASP A 53 3.47 6.20 3.36
CA ASP A 53 3.63 5.83 4.77
C ASP A 53 3.00 4.47 5.07
N ARG A 54 1.88 4.12 4.42
CA ARG A 54 1.23 2.81 4.54
C ARG A 54 2.12 1.65 4.05
N TYR A 55 2.85 1.81 2.96
CA TYR A 55 3.76 0.77 2.44
C TYR A 55 5.07 0.72 3.22
N VAL A 56 5.55 1.86 3.72
CA VAL A 56 6.69 1.89 4.66
C VAL A 56 6.33 1.10 5.91
N PHE A 57 5.18 1.37 6.51
CA PHE A 57 4.72 0.65 7.69
C PHE A 57 4.52 -0.85 7.40
N MET A 58 3.83 -1.18 6.32
CA MET A 58 3.56 -2.56 5.90
C MET A 58 4.86 -3.35 5.69
N SER A 59 5.82 -2.80 4.96
CA SER A 59 7.11 -3.46 4.70
C SER A 59 7.94 -3.62 5.98
N ARG A 60 7.97 -2.62 6.87
CA ARG A 60 8.67 -2.71 8.16
C ARG A 60 8.04 -3.73 9.08
N ALA A 61 6.72 -3.73 9.23
CA ALA A 61 6.01 -4.72 10.04
C ALA A 61 6.20 -6.14 9.49
N ALA A 62 6.14 -6.31 8.16
CA ALA A 62 6.41 -7.61 7.53
C ALA A 62 7.88 -8.07 7.71
N ARG A 63 8.85 -7.16 7.70
CA ARG A 63 10.25 -7.47 8.06
C ARG A 63 10.43 -7.92 9.50
N LEU A 64 9.54 -7.52 10.41
CA LEU A 64 9.51 -8.01 11.79
C LEU A 64 8.79 -9.37 11.93
N GLY A 65 8.31 -9.96 10.83
CA GLY A 65 7.64 -11.26 10.81
C GLY A 65 6.12 -11.19 11.02
N TYR A 66 5.52 -9.98 11.06
CA TYR A 66 4.07 -9.84 11.12
C TYR A 66 3.43 -10.05 9.75
N ASN A 67 2.36 -10.84 9.68
CA ASN A 67 1.45 -10.79 8.55
C ASN A 67 0.66 -9.48 8.63
N VAL A 68 0.58 -8.73 7.54
CA VAL A 68 -0.01 -7.39 7.53
C VAL A 68 -1.15 -7.35 6.53
N PHE A 69 -2.33 -6.95 6.99
CA PHE A 69 -3.45 -6.56 6.13
C PHE A 69 -3.51 -5.03 6.08
N LEU A 70 -3.31 -4.47 4.90
CA LEU A 70 -3.42 -3.06 4.60
C LEU A 70 -4.75 -2.82 3.86
N THR A 71 -5.48 -1.80 4.28
CA THR A 71 -6.75 -1.41 3.66
C THR A 71 -6.88 0.11 3.63
N ASP A 72 -7.51 0.62 2.57
CA ASP A 72 -7.89 2.03 2.49
C ASP A 72 -9.08 2.35 3.39
N SER A 73 -9.13 3.63 3.78
CA SER A 73 -10.12 4.14 4.74
C SER A 73 -11.55 4.19 4.20
N ASP A 74 -11.71 4.08 2.88
CA ASP A 74 -12.98 4.02 2.14
C ASP A 74 -13.48 2.58 1.92
N THR A 75 -12.91 1.61 2.64
CA THR A 75 -13.35 0.21 2.62
C THR A 75 -14.39 -0.09 3.70
N ILE A 76 -15.25 -1.08 3.44
CA ILE A 76 -16.16 -1.66 4.43
C ILE A 76 -16.04 -3.19 4.43
N PHE A 77 -15.91 -3.77 5.61
CA PHE A 77 -15.85 -5.21 5.85
C PHE A 77 -17.25 -5.71 6.15
N LEU A 78 -17.71 -6.62 5.30
CA LEU A 78 -19.03 -7.25 5.47
C LEU A 78 -18.94 -8.57 6.23
N ASN A 79 -17.77 -9.22 6.21
CA ASN A 79 -17.50 -10.53 6.80
C ASN A 79 -16.03 -10.64 7.23
N ASP A 80 -15.69 -11.73 7.91
CA ASP A 80 -14.31 -12.13 8.16
C ASP A 80 -13.60 -12.51 6.84
N ILE A 81 -12.65 -11.68 6.39
CA ILE A 81 -11.88 -11.87 5.17
C ILE A 81 -10.82 -12.95 5.32
N TYR A 82 -10.39 -13.30 6.54
CA TYR A 82 -9.41 -14.35 6.74
C TYR A 82 -9.97 -15.72 6.37
N LEU A 83 -11.28 -15.92 6.41
CA LEU A 83 -11.90 -17.14 5.86
C LEU A 83 -11.52 -17.35 4.39
N ALA A 84 -11.53 -16.29 3.58
CA ALA A 84 -11.12 -16.36 2.18
C ALA A 84 -9.58 -16.41 2.06
N LEU A 85 -8.86 -15.52 2.73
CA LEU A 85 -7.40 -15.41 2.61
C LEU A 85 -6.65 -16.66 3.09
N LYS A 86 -7.22 -17.39 4.06
CA LYS A 86 -6.65 -18.62 4.65
C LYS A 86 -7.18 -19.90 3.99
N SER A 87 -8.04 -19.78 2.98
CA SER A 87 -8.52 -20.92 2.19
C SER A 87 -7.74 -21.09 0.88
N PRO A 88 -7.64 -22.31 0.32
CA PRO A 88 -7.10 -22.49 -1.04
C PRO A 88 -7.88 -21.68 -2.08
N PRO A 89 -7.24 -21.16 -3.14
CA PRO A 89 -5.79 -21.21 -3.40
C PRO A 89 -4.97 -20.14 -2.66
N LEU A 90 -5.64 -19.23 -1.94
CA LEU A 90 -5.02 -18.03 -1.36
C LEU A 90 -4.10 -18.30 -0.17
N ARG A 91 -4.33 -19.38 0.58
CA ARG A 91 -3.51 -19.73 1.76
C ARG A 91 -2.01 -19.93 1.49
N GLU A 92 -1.63 -20.12 0.22
CA GLU A 92 -0.24 -20.38 -0.21
C GLU A 92 0.41 -19.13 -0.84
N ALA A 93 -0.38 -18.09 -1.12
CA ALA A 93 0.15 -16.83 -1.64
C ALA A 93 0.94 -16.09 -0.56
N ALA A 94 2.06 -15.49 -0.95
CA ALA A 94 2.87 -14.62 -0.08
C ALA A 94 2.35 -13.18 -0.05
N LEU A 95 1.71 -12.75 -1.15
CA LEU A 95 1.08 -11.45 -1.29
C LEU A 95 -0.26 -11.64 -2.01
N ILE A 96 -1.32 -11.04 -1.45
CA ILE A 96 -2.67 -11.08 -2.00
C ILE A 96 -3.18 -9.65 -2.17
N SER A 97 -3.78 -9.40 -3.31
CA SER A 97 -4.44 -8.14 -3.67
C SER A 97 -5.48 -8.43 -4.75
N HIS A 98 -6.37 -7.49 -5.01
CA HIS A 98 -7.42 -7.63 -6.01
C HIS A 98 -7.05 -6.95 -7.32
N ARG A 99 -7.69 -7.38 -8.40
CA ARG A 99 -7.59 -6.70 -9.68
C ARG A 99 -8.30 -5.35 -9.61
N ASP A 100 -7.63 -4.29 -10.03
CA ASP A 100 -8.23 -2.98 -10.18
C ASP A 100 -9.07 -2.93 -11.46
N THR A 101 -10.33 -2.53 -11.35
CA THR A 101 -11.25 -2.46 -12.50
C THR A 101 -11.03 -1.22 -13.37
N GLY A 102 -10.42 -0.17 -12.85
CA GLY A 102 -10.15 1.07 -13.58
C GLY A 102 -8.95 0.95 -14.51
N ASN A 103 -7.83 0.41 -14.00
CA ASN A 103 -6.59 0.29 -14.80
C ASN A 103 -6.29 -1.15 -15.25
N GLY A 104 -7.05 -2.15 -14.78
CA GLY A 104 -6.89 -3.56 -15.15
C GLY A 104 -5.75 -4.31 -14.45
N TRP A 105 -4.97 -3.61 -13.61
CA TRP A 105 -3.80 -4.11 -12.89
C TRP A 105 -4.16 -4.49 -11.45
N LEU A 106 -3.30 -4.15 -10.49
CA LEU A 106 -3.41 -4.48 -9.08
C LEU A 106 -3.98 -3.28 -8.31
N ASN A 107 -5.04 -3.50 -7.54
CA ASN A 107 -5.59 -2.48 -6.64
C ASN A 107 -4.82 -2.52 -5.32
N VAL A 108 -4.07 -1.47 -5.03
CA VAL A 108 -3.19 -1.45 -3.86
C VAL A 108 -3.87 -0.95 -2.60
N GLY A 109 -5.15 -0.58 -2.70
CA GLY A 109 -5.97 -0.15 -1.58
C GLY A 109 -6.32 -1.28 -0.63
N THR A 110 -6.28 -2.54 -1.07
CA THR A 110 -6.31 -3.70 -0.18
C THR A 110 -5.20 -4.69 -0.52
N MET A 111 -4.33 -4.96 0.45
CA MET A 111 -3.21 -5.87 0.29
C MET A 111 -2.96 -6.69 1.55
N TYR A 112 -2.63 -7.98 1.38
CA TYR A 112 -2.28 -8.87 2.47
C TYR A 112 -0.91 -9.51 2.23
N ILE A 113 0.02 -9.34 3.18
CA ILE A 113 1.23 -10.15 3.26
C ILE A 113 0.97 -11.33 4.18
N GLN A 114 1.21 -12.52 3.66
CA GLN A 114 1.06 -13.78 4.36
C GLN A 114 2.39 -14.53 4.43
N ASN A 115 2.59 -15.24 5.54
CA ASN A 115 3.84 -15.94 5.85
C ASN A 115 5.03 -14.99 5.74
N ALA A 116 4.88 -13.81 6.35
CA ALA A 116 5.87 -12.74 6.29
C ALA A 116 7.24 -13.23 6.74
N ARG A 117 8.24 -12.97 5.91
CA ARG A 117 9.64 -13.27 6.18
C ARG A 117 10.47 -12.04 5.85
N PRO A 118 11.50 -11.70 6.65
CA PRO A 118 12.38 -10.57 6.37
C PRO A 118 13.05 -10.66 4.99
N ASP A 119 13.34 -11.88 4.54
CA ASP A 119 13.95 -12.25 3.26
C ASP A 119 12.93 -12.71 2.20
N GLY A 120 11.63 -12.55 2.47
CA GLY A 120 10.55 -13.07 1.62
C GLY A 120 10.29 -12.22 0.37
N PRO A 121 9.73 -12.83 -0.70
CA PRO A 121 9.47 -12.14 -1.96
C PRO A 121 8.46 -10.98 -1.82
N ALA A 122 7.46 -11.12 -0.95
CA ALA A 122 6.47 -10.08 -0.72
C ALA A 122 7.10 -8.83 -0.06
N VAL A 123 7.97 -9.03 0.92
CA VAL A 123 8.70 -7.93 1.58
C VAL A 123 9.63 -7.22 0.59
N TYR A 124 10.33 -7.98 -0.25
CA TYR A 124 11.18 -7.42 -1.29
C TYR A 124 10.39 -6.60 -2.31
N ALA A 125 9.26 -7.13 -2.80
CA ALA A 125 8.42 -6.43 -3.78
C ALA A 125 7.90 -5.07 -3.29
N ILE A 126 7.46 -4.99 -2.02
CA ILE A 126 6.98 -3.73 -1.43
C ILE A 126 8.13 -2.77 -1.15
N ALA A 127 9.27 -3.26 -0.67
CA ALA A 127 10.43 -2.40 -0.43
C ALA A 127 11.00 -1.80 -1.73
N GLU A 128 11.06 -2.58 -2.81
CA GLU A 128 11.45 -2.10 -4.14
C GLU A 128 10.46 -1.06 -4.67
N ALA A 129 9.16 -1.18 -4.36
CA ALA A 129 8.16 -0.22 -4.83
C ALA A 129 8.39 1.16 -4.20
N LEU A 130 8.72 1.19 -2.91
CA LEU A 130 9.08 2.41 -2.19
C LEU A 130 10.34 3.06 -2.79
N ASP A 131 11.40 2.28 -3.01
CA ASP A 131 12.65 2.77 -3.60
C ASP A 131 12.42 3.37 -5.00
N ARG A 132 11.59 2.73 -5.83
CA ARG A 132 11.23 3.26 -7.15
C ARG A 132 10.43 4.56 -7.07
N LEU A 133 9.51 4.66 -6.12
CA LEU A 133 8.69 5.85 -5.92
C LEU A 133 9.53 7.04 -5.46
N GLU A 134 10.48 6.81 -4.53
CA GLU A 134 11.44 7.82 -4.10
C GLU A 134 12.30 8.30 -5.27
N ARG A 135 12.89 7.37 -6.05
CA ARG A 135 13.67 7.74 -7.25
C ARG A 135 12.86 8.50 -8.29
N TRP A 136 11.58 8.15 -8.49
CA TRP A 136 10.72 8.88 -9.41
C TRP A 136 10.45 10.30 -8.91
N HIS A 137 10.27 10.43 -7.60
CA HIS A 137 10.06 11.72 -6.98
C HIS A 137 11.30 12.62 -7.05
N ASP A 138 12.48 12.08 -6.76
CA ASP A 138 13.74 12.83 -6.82
C ASP A 138 14.05 13.33 -8.23
N ALA A 139 13.57 12.62 -9.27
CA ALA A 139 13.80 12.96 -10.67
C ALA A 139 12.68 13.79 -11.32
N GLN A 140 11.72 14.33 -10.55
CA GLN A 140 10.55 15.01 -11.12
C GLN A 140 10.91 16.19 -12.03
N ALA A 141 11.87 17.01 -11.60
CA ALA A 141 12.29 18.18 -12.36
C ALA A 141 12.97 17.78 -13.68
N GLU A 142 13.82 16.75 -13.64
CA GLU A 142 14.51 16.20 -14.80
C GLU A 142 13.54 15.54 -15.78
N MET A 143 12.54 14.82 -15.26
CA MET A 143 11.50 14.19 -16.08
C MET A 143 10.64 15.25 -16.76
N ALA A 144 10.21 16.29 -16.02
CA ALA A 144 9.47 17.42 -16.58
C ALA A 144 10.29 18.16 -17.65
N ALA A 145 11.58 18.43 -17.41
CA ALA A 145 12.47 19.09 -18.36
C ALA A 145 12.66 18.29 -19.66
N ARG A 146 12.46 16.97 -19.62
CA ARG A 146 12.52 16.06 -20.78
C ARG A 146 11.15 15.84 -21.44
N GLY A 147 10.10 16.53 -21.00
CA GLY A 147 8.75 16.35 -21.50
C GLY A 147 8.19 14.95 -21.21
N ARG A 148 8.57 14.35 -20.07
CA ARG A 148 8.09 13.04 -19.62
C ARG A 148 7.08 13.19 -18.48
N PHE A 149 6.23 12.18 -18.31
CA PHE A 149 5.41 12.05 -17.11
C PHE A 149 6.27 12.13 -15.86
N HIS A 150 5.93 13.05 -14.95
CA HIS A 150 6.73 13.36 -13.76
C HIS A 150 5.96 13.09 -12.45
N SER A 151 4.64 12.97 -12.49
CA SER A 151 3.91 12.32 -11.40
C SER A 151 3.99 10.81 -11.56
N CYS A 152 3.82 10.02 -10.51
CA CYS A 152 3.76 8.56 -10.62
C CYS A 152 3.01 8.07 -9.40
N TRP A 153 1.97 7.30 -9.64
CA TRP A 153 1.08 6.86 -8.59
C TRP A 153 1.59 5.57 -7.96
N GLU A 154 1.44 5.41 -6.65
CA GLU A 154 2.03 4.27 -5.94
C GLU A 154 1.41 2.94 -6.38
N GLN A 155 0.14 2.94 -6.78
CA GLN A 155 -0.52 1.79 -7.39
C GLN A 155 0.24 1.23 -8.58
N MET A 156 0.77 2.11 -9.43
CA MET A 156 1.49 1.76 -10.65
C MET A 156 2.84 1.14 -10.34
N GLN A 157 3.57 1.69 -9.37
CA GLN A 157 4.89 1.17 -9.01
C GLN A 157 4.80 -0.16 -8.28
N VAL A 158 3.84 -0.30 -7.36
CA VAL A 158 3.61 -1.59 -6.70
C VAL A 158 3.21 -2.66 -7.71
N ALA A 159 2.38 -2.33 -8.71
CA ALA A 159 2.08 -3.26 -9.80
C ALA A 159 3.36 -3.65 -10.55
N ASP A 160 4.16 -2.67 -10.99
CA ASP A 160 5.43 -2.91 -11.70
C ASP A 160 6.41 -3.77 -10.89
N THR A 161 6.50 -3.61 -9.57
CA THR A 161 7.37 -4.45 -8.73
C THR A 161 6.83 -5.86 -8.59
N VAL A 162 5.52 -6.04 -8.40
CA VAL A 162 4.90 -7.37 -8.37
C VAL A 162 5.11 -8.10 -9.71
N PHE A 163 4.92 -7.42 -10.84
CA PHE A 163 5.24 -7.99 -12.15
C PHE A 163 6.74 -8.27 -12.33
N SER A 164 7.61 -7.40 -11.82
CA SER A 164 9.06 -7.64 -11.85
C SER A 164 9.43 -8.96 -11.16
N VAL A 165 8.80 -9.24 -10.02
CA VAL A 165 9.00 -10.49 -9.27
C VAL A 165 8.46 -11.70 -10.05
N ILE A 166 7.26 -11.60 -10.62
CA ILE A 166 6.65 -12.70 -11.41
C ILE A 166 7.49 -13.04 -12.64
N VAL A 167 7.98 -12.03 -13.36
CA VAL A 167 8.76 -12.21 -14.59
C VAL A 167 10.24 -12.50 -14.29
N GLY A 168 10.70 -12.25 -13.06
CA GLY A 168 12.08 -12.49 -12.64
C GLY A 168 13.09 -11.46 -13.19
N ARG A 169 12.63 -10.25 -13.56
CA ARG A 169 13.49 -9.15 -14.02
C ARG A 169 12.84 -7.79 -13.75
N PRO A 170 13.61 -6.70 -13.66
CA PRO A 170 13.05 -5.36 -13.52
C PRO A 170 12.10 -5.01 -14.68
N ILE A 171 10.87 -4.64 -14.35
CA ILE A 171 9.87 -4.05 -15.24
C ILE A 171 9.59 -2.64 -14.73
N ALA A 172 9.68 -1.65 -15.61
CA ALA A 172 9.22 -0.29 -15.35
C ALA A 172 8.39 0.13 -16.56
N TYR A 173 7.07 0.07 -16.44
CA TYR A 173 6.15 0.28 -17.54
C TYR A 173 5.09 1.32 -17.18
N ASN A 174 4.40 1.14 -16.05
CA ASN A 174 3.20 1.92 -15.77
C ASN A 174 3.52 3.42 -15.60
N CYS A 175 4.52 3.79 -14.81
CA CYS A 175 4.88 5.21 -14.67
C CYS A 175 5.58 5.82 -15.89
N TRP A 176 6.06 5.00 -16.82
CA TRP A 176 6.65 5.46 -18.09
C TRP A 176 5.63 5.63 -19.22
N ASN A 177 4.41 5.11 -19.06
CA ASN A 177 3.42 5.10 -20.11
C ASN A 177 2.46 6.30 -19.98
N ASP A 178 2.68 7.32 -20.82
CA ASP A 178 1.85 8.52 -20.89
C ASP A 178 0.37 8.22 -21.27
N GLU A 179 0.11 7.15 -22.03
CA GLU A 179 -1.20 6.94 -22.70
C GLU A 179 -2.31 6.34 -21.81
N ARG A 180 -2.02 5.93 -20.56
CA ARG A 180 -3.00 5.27 -19.67
C ARG A 180 -2.96 5.73 -18.21
N ASN A 181 -2.34 6.88 -17.94
CA ASN A 181 -2.21 7.42 -16.58
C ASN A 181 -3.40 8.23 -16.08
N GLU A 182 -4.48 8.31 -16.86
CA GLU A 182 -5.74 8.87 -16.42
C GLU A 182 -6.62 7.76 -15.83
N THR A 183 -6.54 7.52 -14.52
CA THR A 183 -7.79 7.22 -13.81
C THR A 183 -8.62 8.49 -13.89
N LEU A 184 -9.70 8.44 -14.67
CA LEU A 184 -10.68 9.51 -14.81
C LEU A 184 -10.96 10.12 -13.42
N PRO A 185 -10.99 11.46 -13.31
CA PRO A 185 -11.33 12.10 -12.05
C PRO A 185 -12.70 11.60 -11.57
N ALA A 186 -12.77 11.29 -10.27
CA ALA A 186 -14.01 10.95 -9.57
C ALA A 186 -15.07 12.05 -9.69
#